data_AF-A0A961TNR0-F1
#
_entry.id   AF-A0A961TNR0-F1
#
_cell.length_a   1.000
_cell.length_b   1.000
_cell.length_c   1.000
_cell.angle_alpha   90.00
_cell.angle_beta   90.00
_cell.angle_gamma   90.00
#
_symmetry.space_group_name_H-M   'P 1'
#
loop_
_entity.id
_entity.type
_entity.pdbx_description
1 polymer ?
#
loop_
_entity_poly.entity_id
_entity_poly.type
_entity_poly.pdbx_seq_one_letter_code
_entity_poly.pdbx_strand_id
1 'polypeptide(L)'
;MLAQRPYGSLADYLCISVIIASILLAPLFGSVSSALIFAFAIFGGIVILVQGRLPALPRPVMLSAAAFAAFFAAEFLSGAVHWSGWVTLGEIGENIAFLGLIPCYMLISPSREKLFDALRLAAPWCAFAVFALAAYQRYGIDLRPQGGAGNAGVFAVTVAIVLSFTLVNLFTERRPRWIIIAVAGVLAAAAALVLTGTRAQWPCLLLFPLILWYAAGRSGGVSWRAALLGLGAVAIVAVALSGTLAQAWRGAERDIAAAQHGNYQTRLGKRFVIWQVGGEAAVERPILGHGLDAPHRIMAERTSSIAGKEIAFSHFHNVVLNEMVRAGIAGTIALAAMLGVPLFLAARAHKDRVGTLGFGLLICFQSAFVFAGAVNIMLDHDIMDSQFLANTVLCLYLVFGKGDERTGSREMTASRPRASTATA
;
A
#
# COMPACT_ATOMS: atom_id res chain seq x y z
N MET A 1 0.37 19.15 40.50
CA MET A 1 0.38 17.68 40.38
C MET A 1 -0.95 17.22 39.81
N LEU A 2 -1.10 17.21 38.49
CA LEU A 2 -2.22 16.55 37.83
C LEU A 2 -1.70 15.19 37.36
N ALA A 3 -2.20 14.14 38.00
CA ALA A 3 -1.81 12.77 37.74
C ALA A 3 -1.94 12.44 36.25
N GLN A 4 -0.82 12.08 35.63
CA GLN A 4 -0.79 11.41 34.33
C GLN A 4 -1.66 10.15 34.44
N ARG A 5 -2.86 10.19 33.85
CA ARG A 5 -3.71 9.01 33.79
C ARG A 5 -2.98 7.95 32.96
N PRO A 6 -2.94 6.67 33.40
CA PRO A 6 -2.25 5.58 32.70
C PRO A 6 -2.99 5.09 31.45
N TYR A 7 -4.07 5.78 31.04
CA TYR A 7 -4.91 5.48 29.89
C TYR A 7 -4.71 6.56 28.84
N GLY A 8 -4.67 6.16 27.57
CA GLY A 8 -4.49 7.06 26.44
C GLY A 8 -5.43 8.27 26.44
N SER A 9 -5.03 9.37 25.80
CA SER A 9 -5.96 10.47 25.55
C SER A 9 -7.11 9.99 24.67
N LEU A 10 -8.32 10.57 24.81
CA LEU A 10 -9.46 10.28 23.92
C LEU A 10 -9.08 10.48 22.44
N ALA A 11 -8.25 11.50 22.17
CA ALA A 11 -7.72 11.80 20.85
C ALA A 11 -6.90 10.62 20.27
N ASP A 12 -6.09 9.95 21.09
CA ASP A 12 -5.31 8.79 20.64
C ASP A 12 -6.20 7.63 20.23
N TYR A 13 -7.23 7.32 21.01
CA TYR A 13 -8.15 6.24 20.67
C TYR A 13 -8.92 6.54 19.39
N LEU A 14 -9.39 7.79 19.24
CA LEU A 14 -10.06 8.22 18.01
C LEU A 14 -9.12 8.13 16.80
N CYS A 15 -7.88 8.63 16.91
CA CYS A 15 -6.87 8.56 15.86
C CYS A 15 -6.57 7.11 15.46
N ILE A 16 -6.34 6.23 16.43
CA ILE A 16 -6.12 4.79 16.21
C ILE A 16 -7.32 4.16 15.50
N SER A 17 -8.54 4.43 15.94
CA SER A 17 -9.76 3.92 15.32
C SER A 17 -9.90 4.36 13.87
N VAL A 18 -9.65 5.65 13.58
CA VAL A 18 -9.68 6.18 12.20
C VAL A 18 -8.62 5.49 11.34
N ILE A 19 -7.38 5.32 11.82
CA ILE A 19 -6.32 4.66 11.06
C ILE A 19 -6.66 3.17 10.80
N ILE A 20 -7.18 2.44 11.80
CA ILE A 20 -7.61 1.05 11.62
C ILE A 20 -8.76 0.95 10.60
N ALA A 21 -9.78 1.81 10.72
CA ALA A 21 -10.91 1.84 9.79
C ALA A 21 -10.49 2.21 8.36
N SER A 22 -9.52 3.11 8.26
CA SER A 22 -9.00 3.60 6.98
C SER A 22 -8.09 2.60 6.29
N ILE A 23 -7.23 1.87 7.03
CA ILE A 23 -6.20 1.02 6.43
C ILE A 23 -6.57 -0.47 6.50
N LEU A 24 -6.83 -1.01 7.70
CA LEU A 24 -7.03 -2.44 7.89
C LEU A 24 -8.43 -2.91 7.52
N LEU A 25 -9.44 -2.04 7.64
CA LEU A 25 -10.83 -2.33 7.24
C LEU A 25 -11.17 -1.87 5.82
N ALA A 26 -10.23 -1.28 5.08
CA ALA A 26 -10.40 -0.92 3.67
C ALA A 26 -10.94 -2.06 2.77
N PRO A 27 -10.49 -3.33 2.92
CA PRO A 27 -11.06 -4.42 2.11
C PRO A 27 -12.55 -4.68 2.39
N LEU A 28 -13.08 -4.23 3.53
CA LEU A 28 -14.49 -4.38 3.94
C LEU A 28 -15.32 -3.14 3.61
N PHE A 29 -14.75 -1.95 3.83
CA PHE A 29 -15.46 -0.66 3.75
C PHE A 29 -15.34 0.03 2.38
N GLY A 30 -14.40 -0.39 1.53
CA GLY A 30 -14.22 0.21 0.21
C GLY A 30 -13.98 1.72 0.27
N SER A 31 -14.71 2.48 -0.55
CA SER A 31 -14.56 3.94 -0.67
C SER A 31 -14.84 4.73 0.60
N VAL A 32 -15.54 4.15 1.60
CA VAL A 32 -15.68 4.79 2.92
C VAL A 32 -14.31 4.98 3.58
N SER A 33 -13.37 4.05 3.39
CA SER A 33 -12.00 4.20 3.88
C SER A 33 -11.26 5.33 3.18
N SER A 34 -11.47 5.52 1.86
CA SER A 34 -10.93 6.65 1.10
C SER A 34 -11.46 7.98 1.66
N ALA A 35 -12.77 8.07 1.89
CA ALA A 35 -13.42 9.25 2.43
C ALA A 35 -12.88 9.62 3.83
N LEU A 36 -12.62 8.63 4.69
CA LEU A 36 -12.02 8.86 6.01
C LEU A 36 -10.61 9.46 5.90
N ILE A 37 -9.79 8.96 4.97
CA ILE A 37 -8.42 9.45 4.75
C ILE A 37 -8.45 10.89 4.21
N PHE A 38 -9.34 11.17 3.26
CA PHE A 38 -9.49 12.52 2.71
C PHE A 38 -10.03 13.50 3.76
N ALA A 39 -11.01 13.08 4.58
CA ALA A 39 -11.49 13.90 5.70
C ALA A 39 -10.36 14.19 6.70
N PHE A 40 -9.51 13.19 6.99
CA PHE A 40 -8.33 13.35 7.84
C PHE A 40 -7.32 14.34 7.23
N ALA A 41 -7.03 14.23 5.94
CA ALA A 41 -6.15 15.15 5.22
C ALA A 41 -6.69 16.59 5.20
N ILE A 42 -7.98 16.77 4.89
CA ILE A 42 -8.65 18.08 4.85
C ILE A 42 -8.61 18.72 6.23
N PHE A 43 -8.96 17.98 7.29
CA PHE A 43 -8.91 18.48 8.66
C PHE A 43 -7.49 18.94 9.03
N GLY A 44 -6.46 18.17 8.67
CA GLY A 44 -5.07 18.54 8.91
C GLY A 44 -4.67 19.80 8.15
N GLY A 45 -5.13 19.95 6.91
CA GLY A 45 -4.94 21.15 6.11
C GLY A 45 -5.57 22.38 6.75
N ILE A 46 -6.81 22.26 7.24
CA ILE A 46 -7.49 23.34 7.97
C ILE A 46 -6.70 23.72 9.23
N VAL A 47 -6.19 22.74 9.99
CA VAL A 47 -5.37 23.00 11.18
C VAL A 47 -4.09 23.77 10.81
N ILE A 48 -3.40 23.42 9.72
CA ILE A 48 -2.22 24.16 9.24
C ILE A 48 -2.60 25.61 8.90
N LEU A 49 -3.68 25.81 8.14
CA LEU A 49 -4.14 27.12 7.71
C LEU A 49 -4.50 28.02 8.90
N VAL A 50 -5.26 27.48 9.87
CA VAL A 50 -5.66 28.20 11.08
C VAL A 50 -4.46 28.56 11.96
N GLN A 51 -3.48 27.67 12.07
CA GLN A 51 -2.27 27.93 12.86
C GLN A 51 -1.28 28.87 12.15
N GLY A 52 -1.41 29.07 10.84
CA GLY A 52 -0.51 29.90 10.03
C GLY A 52 0.94 29.41 10.00
N ARG A 53 1.22 28.19 10.47
CA ARG A 53 2.57 27.63 10.55
C ARG A 53 2.56 26.11 10.34
N LEU A 54 3.53 25.63 9.58
CA LEU A 54 3.83 24.20 9.52
C LEU A 54 4.64 23.82 10.76
N PRO A 55 4.29 22.74 11.48
CA PRO A 55 5.12 22.25 12.57
C PRO A 55 6.46 21.75 12.03
N ALA A 56 7.47 21.75 12.89
CA ALA A 56 8.76 21.14 12.57
C ALA A 56 8.57 19.62 12.40
N LEU A 57 8.63 19.15 11.16
CA LEU A 57 8.55 17.73 10.81
C LEU A 57 9.94 17.15 10.52
N PRO A 58 10.14 15.83 10.70
CA PRO A 58 11.39 15.20 10.32
C PRO A 58 11.69 15.45 8.83
N ARG A 59 12.93 15.84 8.51
CA ARG A 59 13.37 16.05 7.12
C ARG A 59 13.01 14.89 6.17
N PRO A 60 13.11 13.61 6.57
CA PRO A 60 12.66 12.50 5.74
C PRO A 60 11.18 12.56 5.31
N VAL A 61 10.31 13.02 6.21
CA VAL A 61 8.88 13.16 5.96
C VAL A 61 8.63 14.31 4.99
N MET A 62 9.33 15.44 5.15
CA MET A 62 9.22 16.58 4.23
C MET A 62 9.69 16.23 2.81
N LEU A 63 10.80 15.50 2.67
CA LEU A 63 11.29 15.06 1.36
C LEU A 63 10.34 14.05 0.69
N SER A 64 9.73 13.16 1.48
CA SER A 64 8.69 12.25 0.97
C SER A 64 7.45 13.03 0.52
N ALA A 65 7.03 14.05 1.27
CA ALA A 65 5.95 14.95 0.87
C ALA A 65 6.27 15.72 -0.42
N ALA A 66 7.52 16.18 -0.57
CA ALA A 66 7.96 16.84 -1.79
C ALA A 66 7.89 15.91 -3.01
N ALA A 67 8.17 14.61 -2.85
CA ALA A 67 8.02 13.63 -3.94
C ALA A 67 6.54 13.46 -4.36
N PHE A 68 5.63 13.41 -3.39
CA PHE A 68 4.18 13.36 -3.66
C PHE A 68 3.68 14.65 -4.32
N ALA A 69 4.16 15.81 -3.86
CA ALA A 69 3.84 17.10 -4.47
C ALA A 69 4.42 17.24 -5.89
N ALA A 70 5.60 16.66 -6.16
CA ALA A 70 6.18 16.63 -7.50
C ALA A 70 5.33 15.79 -8.47
N PHE A 71 4.75 14.68 -8.01
CA PHE A 71 3.82 13.88 -8.82
C PHE A 71 2.55 14.66 -9.15
N PHE A 72 1.91 15.27 -8.15
CA PHE A 72 0.79 16.16 -8.37
C PHE A 72 1.13 17.29 -9.35
N ALA A 73 2.30 17.93 -9.20
CA ALA A 73 2.73 19.00 -10.09
C ALA A 73 2.93 18.52 -11.53
N ALA A 74 3.50 17.33 -11.74
CA ALA A 74 3.69 16.76 -13.08
C ALA A 74 2.35 16.46 -13.77
N GLU A 75 1.42 15.81 -13.06
CA GLU A 75 0.06 15.55 -13.54
C GLU A 75 -0.70 16.85 -13.83
N PHE A 76 -0.62 17.82 -12.92
CA PHE A 76 -1.22 19.14 -13.09
C PHE A 76 -0.68 19.85 -14.33
N LEU A 77 0.63 19.86 -14.54
CA LEU A 77 1.26 20.48 -15.71
C LEU A 77 0.84 19.78 -17.01
N SER A 78 0.81 18.44 -17.03
CA SER A 78 0.33 17.71 -18.21
C SER A 78 -1.13 18.03 -18.51
N GLY A 79 -2.01 17.97 -17.50
CA GLY A 79 -3.42 18.29 -17.63
C GLY A 79 -3.66 19.75 -18.07
N ALA A 80 -2.88 20.70 -17.54
CA ALA A 80 -3.00 22.10 -17.93
C ALA A 80 -2.60 22.33 -19.40
N VAL A 81 -1.58 21.63 -19.90
CA VAL A 81 -1.14 21.71 -21.31
C VAL A 81 -2.12 21.01 -22.24
N HIS A 82 -2.66 19.86 -21.81
CA HIS A 82 -3.58 19.02 -22.59
C HIS A 82 -5.01 19.10 -22.05
N TRP A 83 -5.49 20.33 -21.87
CA TRP A 83 -6.78 20.56 -21.23
C TRP A 83 -7.95 19.99 -22.04
N SER A 84 -8.77 19.14 -21.41
CA SER A 84 -9.99 18.56 -21.97
C SER A 84 -11.25 18.87 -21.16
N GLY A 85 -11.22 19.92 -20.34
CA GLY A 85 -12.37 20.41 -19.58
C GLY A 85 -12.60 19.63 -18.29
N TRP A 86 -13.83 19.13 -18.10
CA TRP A 86 -14.25 18.51 -16.84
C TRP A 86 -13.51 17.22 -16.49
N VAL A 87 -13.05 16.47 -17.49
CA VAL A 87 -12.28 15.23 -17.26
C VAL A 87 -10.94 15.58 -16.62
N THR A 88 -10.18 16.49 -17.22
CA THR A 88 -8.92 16.98 -16.65
C THR A 88 -9.12 17.55 -15.25
N LEU A 89 -10.17 18.35 -15.04
CA LEU A 89 -10.44 18.93 -13.73
C LEU A 89 -10.74 17.87 -12.66
N GLY A 90 -11.51 16.84 -13.02
CA GLY A 90 -11.80 15.71 -12.14
C GLY A 90 -10.53 14.98 -11.71
N GLU A 91 -9.68 14.62 -12.67
CA GLU A 91 -8.44 13.88 -12.40
C GLU A 91 -7.42 14.71 -11.59
N ILE A 92 -7.30 16.01 -11.89
CA ILE A 92 -6.51 16.92 -11.04
C ILE A 92 -7.08 16.95 -9.62
N GLY A 93 -8.41 17.02 -9.48
CA GLY A 93 -9.11 17.03 -8.20
C GLY A 93 -8.83 15.77 -7.36
N GLU A 94 -8.85 14.60 -8.00
CA GLU A 94 -8.49 13.33 -7.35
C GLU A 94 -7.01 13.33 -6.90
N ASN A 95 -6.10 13.83 -7.73
CA ASN A 95 -4.68 13.90 -7.44
C ASN A 95 -4.30 14.89 -6.31
N ILE A 96 -5.17 15.85 -5.95
CA ILE A 96 -4.97 16.73 -4.78
C ILE A 96 -4.74 15.91 -3.51
N ALA A 97 -5.33 14.70 -3.42
CA ALA A 97 -5.14 13.79 -2.30
C ALA A 97 -3.66 13.55 -1.96
N PHE A 98 -2.77 13.50 -2.95
CA PHE A 98 -1.34 13.24 -2.71
C PHE A 98 -0.64 14.38 -1.94
N LEU A 99 -1.20 15.59 -1.95
CA LEU A 99 -0.73 16.70 -1.09
C LEU A 99 -1.07 16.48 0.40
N GLY A 100 -1.92 15.50 0.71
CA GLY A 100 -2.37 15.16 2.06
C GLY A 100 -1.32 14.51 2.96
N LEU A 101 -0.09 14.24 2.49
CA LEU A 101 0.92 13.52 3.28
C LEU A 101 1.29 14.26 4.58
N ILE A 102 1.59 15.56 4.50
CA ILE A 102 1.90 16.39 5.67
C ILE A 102 0.69 16.54 6.60
N PRO A 103 -0.50 16.96 6.10
CA PRO A 103 -1.72 17.01 6.90
C PRO A 103 -2.05 15.70 7.63
N CYS A 104 -1.94 14.56 6.98
CA CYS A 104 -2.20 13.27 7.63
C CYS A 104 -1.12 12.95 8.68
N TYR A 105 0.16 13.17 8.37
CA TYR A 105 1.26 12.83 9.28
C TYR A 105 1.17 13.59 10.60
N MET A 106 0.86 14.89 10.57
CA MET A 106 0.86 15.73 11.77
C MET A 106 -0.30 15.44 12.72
N LEU A 107 -1.39 14.87 12.21
CA LEU A 107 -2.60 14.56 12.98
C LEU A 107 -2.47 13.26 13.77
N ILE A 108 -1.41 12.48 13.54
CA ILE A 108 -1.17 11.27 14.33
C ILE A 108 -0.77 11.69 15.75
N SER A 109 -1.72 11.55 16.68
CA SER A 109 -1.52 11.84 18.09
C SER A 109 -0.84 10.74 18.94
N PRO A 110 -1.12 9.43 18.77
CA PRO A 110 -0.54 8.40 19.63
C PRO A 110 0.96 8.25 19.37
N SER A 111 1.72 7.80 20.37
CA SER A 111 3.11 7.37 20.14
C SER A 111 3.16 6.24 19.11
N ARG A 112 4.30 6.14 18.41
CA ARG A 112 4.50 5.10 17.39
C ARG A 112 4.39 3.69 17.98
N GLU A 113 4.82 3.46 19.22
CA GLU A 113 4.72 2.17 19.90
C GLU A 113 3.24 1.81 20.14
N LYS A 114 2.46 2.75 20.68
CA LYS A 114 1.03 2.55 20.94
C LYS A 114 0.23 2.33 19.66
N LEU A 115 0.51 3.10 18.61
CA LEU A 115 -0.13 2.94 17.31
C LEU A 115 0.21 1.57 16.69
N PHE A 116 1.49 1.18 16.74
CA PHE A 116 1.96 -0.10 16.27
C PHE A 116 1.29 -1.28 17.00
N ASP A 117 1.20 -1.19 18.33
CA ASP A 117 0.54 -2.20 19.17
C ASP A 117 -0.95 -2.33 18.85
N ALA A 118 -1.64 -1.22 18.59
CA ALA A 118 -3.05 -1.26 18.22
C ALA A 118 -3.27 -1.90 16.83
N LEU A 119 -2.46 -1.53 15.85
CA LEU A 119 -2.54 -2.07 14.49
C LEU A 119 -2.25 -3.57 14.44
N ARG A 120 -1.18 -4.02 15.11
CA ARG A 120 -0.87 -5.45 15.16
C ARG A 120 -1.97 -6.25 15.86
N LEU A 121 -2.60 -5.69 16.90
CA LEU A 121 -3.68 -6.38 17.63
C LEU A 121 -4.95 -6.48 16.79
N ALA A 122 -5.27 -5.44 16.00
CA ALA A 122 -6.43 -5.42 15.13
C ALA A 122 -6.28 -6.32 13.89
N ALA A 123 -5.07 -6.48 13.36
CA ALA A 123 -4.83 -7.12 12.06
C ALA A 123 -5.36 -8.56 11.93
N PRO A 124 -5.16 -9.50 12.89
CA PRO A 124 -5.72 -10.84 12.78
C PRO A 124 -7.25 -10.86 12.72
N TRP A 125 -7.92 -9.99 13.48
CA TRP A 125 -9.38 -9.87 13.46
C TRP A 125 -9.88 -9.34 12.11
N CYS A 126 -9.17 -8.36 11.55
CA CYS A 126 -9.44 -7.87 10.19
C CYS A 126 -9.25 -8.99 9.17
N ALA A 127 -8.19 -9.79 9.28
CA ALA A 127 -7.94 -10.92 8.39
C ALA A 127 -9.08 -11.96 8.42
N PHE A 128 -9.63 -12.26 9.60
CA PHE A 128 -10.79 -13.16 9.72
C PHE A 128 -12.04 -12.59 9.05
N ALA A 129 -12.35 -11.30 9.27
CA ALA A 129 -13.50 -10.65 8.65
C ALA A 129 -13.36 -10.59 7.12
N VAL A 130 -12.16 -10.27 6.63
CA VAL A 130 -11.84 -10.23 5.19
C VAL A 130 -11.96 -11.61 4.55
N PHE A 131 -11.48 -12.66 5.22
CA PHE A 131 -11.66 -14.03 4.75
C PHE A 131 -13.12 -14.45 4.72
N ALA A 132 -13.89 -14.15 5.77
CA ALA A 132 -15.32 -14.45 5.81
C ALA A 132 -16.06 -13.78 4.64
N LEU A 133 -15.77 -12.51 4.36
CA LEU A 133 -16.34 -11.79 3.22
C LEU A 133 -15.91 -12.41 1.88
N ALA A 134 -14.63 -12.74 1.71
CA ALA A 134 -14.13 -13.36 0.48
C ALA A 134 -14.74 -14.74 0.24
N ALA A 135 -14.86 -15.56 1.29
CA ALA A 135 -15.49 -16.87 1.24
C ALA A 135 -16.98 -16.77 0.93
N TYR A 136 -17.69 -15.83 1.55
CA TYR A 136 -19.10 -15.57 1.25
C TYR A 136 -19.30 -15.12 -0.20
N GLN A 137 -18.49 -14.17 -0.69
CA GLN A 137 -18.55 -13.75 -2.09
C GLN A 137 -18.28 -14.93 -3.03
N ARG A 138 -17.24 -15.73 -2.76
CA ARG A 138 -16.85 -16.84 -3.64
C ARG A 138 -17.85 -18.00 -3.64
N TYR A 139 -18.28 -18.44 -2.47
CA TYR A 139 -19.01 -19.70 -2.32
C TYR A 139 -20.50 -19.50 -2.02
N GLY A 140 -20.87 -18.35 -1.45
CA GLY A 140 -22.26 -18.03 -1.12
C GLY A 140 -23.04 -17.43 -2.29
N ILE A 141 -22.38 -16.61 -3.12
CA ILE A 141 -23.05 -15.88 -4.23
C ILE A 141 -22.34 -16.03 -5.59
N ASP A 142 -21.38 -16.96 -5.70
CA ASP A 142 -20.55 -17.23 -6.89
C ASP A 142 -19.92 -15.96 -7.54
N LEU A 143 -19.61 -14.98 -6.70
CA LEU A 143 -18.95 -13.75 -7.11
C LEU A 143 -17.44 -13.91 -6.97
N ARG A 144 -16.67 -13.47 -7.97
CA ARG A 144 -15.22 -13.30 -7.80
C ARG A 144 -14.98 -12.30 -6.66
N PRO A 145 -14.29 -12.68 -5.58
CA PRO A 145 -14.14 -11.81 -4.41
C PRO A 145 -13.57 -10.44 -4.77
N GLN A 146 -14.32 -9.42 -4.41
CA GLN A 146 -14.03 -8.00 -4.66
C GLN A 146 -14.16 -7.14 -3.39
N GLY A 147 -14.50 -7.76 -2.26
CA GLY A 147 -14.66 -7.10 -0.97
C GLY A 147 -15.66 -5.96 -1.02
N GLY A 148 -15.45 -4.96 -0.17
CA GLY A 148 -16.11 -3.65 -0.24
C GLY A 148 -15.56 -2.75 -1.35
N ALA A 149 -14.44 -3.13 -1.98
CA ALA A 149 -13.78 -2.31 -3.00
C ALA A 149 -14.48 -2.36 -4.38
N GLY A 150 -15.38 -3.33 -4.62
CA GLY A 150 -16.03 -3.50 -5.92
C GLY A 150 -15.08 -3.96 -7.05
N ASN A 151 -13.78 -4.11 -6.76
CA ASN A 151 -12.75 -4.52 -7.70
C ASN A 151 -11.82 -5.57 -7.07
N ALA A 152 -11.72 -6.75 -7.70
CA ALA A 152 -10.89 -7.85 -7.19
C ALA A 152 -9.38 -7.55 -7.14
N GLY A 153 -8.88 -6.62 -7.97
CA GLY A 153 -7.50 -6.16 -7.95
C GLY A 153 -7.22 -5.27 -6.73
N VAL A 154 -8.06 -4.26 -6.53
CA VAL A 154 -7.99 -3.35 -5.37
C VAL A 154 -8.19 -4.12 -4.07
N PHE A 155 -9.17 -5.03 -4.03
CA PHE A 155 -9.38 -5.91 -2.90
C PHE A 155 -8.12 -6.71 -2.58
N ALA A 156 -7.47 -7.35 -3.57
CA ALA A 156 -6.25 -8.10 -3.34
C ALA A 156 -5.10 -7.27 -2.76
N VAL A 157 -4.91 -6.02 -3.19
CA VAL A 157 -3.89 -5.12 -2.63
C VAL A 157 -4.18 -4.80 -1.16
N THR A 158 -5.44 -4.46 -0.84
CA THR A 158 -5.83 -4.19 0.55
C THR A 158 -5.73 -5.44 1.44
N VAL A 159 -6.03 -6.63 0.92
CA VAL A 159 -5.80 -7.90 1.64
C VAL A 159 -4.30 -8.15 1.85
N ALA A 160 -3.45 -7.83 0.88
CA ALA A 160 -2.00 -7.93 1.05
C ALA A 160 -1.50 -7.00 2.17
N ILE A 161 -2.02 -5.78 2.27
CA ILE A 161 -1.72 -4.88 3.40
C ILE A 161 -2.10 -5.55 4.74
N VAL A 162 -3.32 -6.08 4.87
CA VAL A 162 -3.76 -6.81 6.08
C VAL A 162 -2.86 -8.01 6.39
N LEU A 163 -2.45 -8.77 5.37
CA LEU A 163 -1.51 -9.88 5.52
C LEU A 163 -0.18 -9.41 6.11
N SER A 164 0.37 -8.30 5.63
CA SER A 164 1.66 -7.77 6.13
C SER A 164 1.61 -7.42 7.62
N PHE A 165 0.55 -6.75 8.09
CA PHE A 165 0.36 -6.44 9.51
C PHE A 165 0.09 -7.69 10.34
N THR A 166 -0.62 -8.67 9.79
CA THR A 166 -0.88 -9.94 10.49
C THR A 166 0.42 -10.73 10.67
N LEU A 167 1.27 -10.79 9.64
CA LEU A 167 2.59 -11.44 9.71
C LEU A 167 3.52 -10.81 10.75
N VAL A 168 3.46 -9.48 10.93
CA VAL A 168 4.26 -8.80 11.97
C VAL A 168 4.08 -9.43 13.35
N ASN A 169 2.87 -9.90 13.69
CA ASN A 169 2.63 -10.56 14.98
C ASN A 169 3.52 -11.78 15.22
N LEU A 170 3.88 -12.53 14.17
CA LEU A 170 4.78 -13.69 14.27
C LEU A 170 6.21 -13.30 14.69
N PHE A 171 6.62 -12.07 14.39
CA PHE A 171 7.94 -11.52 14.74
C PHE A 171 7.95 -10.75 16.06
N THR A 172 6.78 -10.34 16.55
CA THR A 172 6.67 -9.52 17.77
C THR A 172 6.25 -10.30 19.00
N GLU A 173 5.32 -11.23 18.84
CA GLU A 173 4.62 -11.89 19.93
C GLU A 173 5.39 -13.10 20.46
N ARG A 174 5.26 -13.36 21.77
CA ARG A 174 5.93 -14.48 22.45
C ARG A 174 4.97 -15.40 23.17
N ARG A 175 3.72 -14.97 23.40
CA ARG A 175 2.71 -15.78 24.08
C ARG A 175 2.07 -16.77 23.09
N PRO A 176 2.05 -18.08 23.39
CA PRO A 176 1.55 -19.11 22.48
C PRO A 176 0.14 -18.83 21.93
N ARG A 177 -0.80 -18.40 22.79
CA ARG A 177 -2.18 -18.08 22.38
C ARG A 177 -2.26 -17.03 21.28
N TRP A 178 -1.42 -16.01 21.34
CA TRP A 178 -1.43 -14.90 20.38
C TRP A 178 -0.67 -15.27 19.11
N ILE A 179 0.34 -16.14 19.19
CA ILE A 179 0.99 -16.73 18.03
C ILE A 179 -0.01 -17.59 17.25
N ILE A 180 -0.84 -18.40 17.93
CA ILE A 180 -1.90 -19.20 17.30
C ILE A 180 -2.89 -18.30 16.55
N ILE A 181 -3.37 -17.23 17.19
CA ILE A 181 -4.25 -16.24 16.55
C ILE A 181 -3.59 -15.60 15.33
N ALA A 182 -2.30 -15.25 15.43
CA ALA A 182 -1.55 -14.68 14.31
C ALA A 182 -1.41 -15.68 13.15
N VAL A 183 -1.07 -16.94 13.41
CA VAL A 183 -1.00 -17.99 12.37
C VAL A 183 -2.36 -18.20 11.71
N ALA A 184 -3.43 -18.29 12.50
CA ALA A 184 -4.79 -18.39 11.97
C ALA A 184 -5.17 -17.17 11.11
N GLY A 185 -4.77 -15.96 11.54
CA GLY A 185 -4.95 -14.74 10.76
C GLY A 185 -4.16 -14.74 9.44
N VAL A 186 -2.92 -15.24 9.45
CA VAL A 186 -2.10 -15.39 8.23
C VAL A 186 -2.77 -16.36 7.26
N LEU A 187 -3.27 -17.51 7.76
CA LEU A 187 -4.02 -18.47 6.96
C LEU A 187 -5.26 -17.81 6.32
N ALA A 188 -6.03 -17.06 7.11
CA ALA A 188 -7.22 -16.36 6.64
C ALA A 188 -6.90 -15.31 5.56
N ALA A 189 -5.93 -14.42 5.81
CA ALA A 189 -5.53 -13.40 4.85
C ALA A 189 -4.93 -14.00 3.57
N ALA A 190 -4.10 -15.04 3.68
CA ALA A 190 -3.53 -15.73 2.53
C ALA A 190 -4.61 -16.44 1.70
N ALA A 191 -5.56 -17.12 2.36
CA ALA A 191 -6.69 -17.74 1.67
C ALA A 191 -7.55 -16.69 0.97
N ALA A 192 -7.90 -15.58 1.64
CA ALA A 192 -8.63 -14.47 1.04
C ALA A 192 -7.91 -13.92 -0.21
N LEU A 193 -6.58 -13.75 -0.13
CA LEU A 193 -5.76 -13.25 -1.23
C LEU A 193 -5.79 -14.19 -2.44
N VAL A 194 -5.67 -15.51 -2.22
CA VAL A 194 -5.77 -16.52 -3.29
C VAL A 194 -7.18 -16.52 -3.89
N LEU A 195 -8.23 -16.44 -3.07
CA LEU A 195 -9.62 -16.45 -3.52
C LEU A 195 -9.96 -15.25 -4.42
N THR A 196 -9.28 -14.10 -4.29
CA THR A 196 -9.45 -12.97 -5.23
C THR A 196 -9.12 -13.33 -6.68
N GLY A 197 -8.32 -14.38 -6.91
CA GLY A 197 -7.80 -14.76 -8.22
C GLY A 197 -6.84 -13.73 -8.84
N THR A 198 -6.41 -12.71 -8.09
CA THR A 198 -5.49 -11.66 -8.56
C THR A 198 -4.05 -12.16 -8.46
N ARG A 199 -3.63 -12.94 -9.47
CA ARG A 199 -2.31 -13.59 -9.55
C ARG A 199 -1.13 -12.66 -9.31
N ALA A 200 -1.26 -11.39 -9.71
CA ALA A 200 -0.23 -10.37 -9.50
C ALA A 200 0.19 -10.23 -8.03
N GLN A 201 -0.72 -10.50 -7.08
CA GLN A 201 -0.46 -10.37 -5.65
C GLN A 201 0.07 -11.65 -4.98
N TRP A 202 0.10 -12.78 -5.68
CA TRP A 202 0.58 -14.04 -5.10
C TRP A 202 2.06 -14.01 -4.67
N PRO A 203 2.98 -13.30 -5.36
CA PRO A 203 4.34 -13.12 -4.87
C PRO A 203 4.42 -12.56 -3.44
N CYS A 204 3.45 -11.73 -3.01
CA CYS A 204 3.38 -11.19 -1.65
C CYS A 204 3.30 -12.30 -0.59
N LEU A 205 2.65 -13.43 -0.90
CA LEU A 205 2.54 -14.58 0.01
C LEU A 205 3.92 -15.15 0.39
N LEU A 206 4.87 -15.13 -0.55
CA LEU A 206 6.22 -15.64 -0.33
C LEU A 206 7.17 -14.53 0.16
N LEU A 207 7.06 -13.33 -0.40
CA LEU A 207 7.99 -12.25 -0.14
C LEU A 207 7.78 -11.60 1.23
N PHE A 208 6.55 -11.46 1.72
CA PHE A 208 6.30 -10.71 2.96
C PHE A 208 6.90 -11.37 4.21
N PRO A 209 6.80 -12.70 4.42
CA PRO A 209 7.52 -13.36 5.50
C PRO A 209 9.03 -13.14 5.44
N LEU A 210 9.62 -13.12 4.23
CA LEU A 210 11.05 -12.94 4.01
C LEU A 210 11.50 -11.49 4.22
N ILE A 211 10.73 -10.52 3.73
CA ILE A 211 10.98 -9.09 3.93
C ILE A 211 10.93 -8.75 5.42
N LEU A 212 9.90 -9.24 6.13
CA LEU A 212 9.75 -9.00 7.56
C LEU A 212 10.83 -9.74 8.37
N TRP A 213 11.24 -10.93 7.94
CA TRP A 213 12.39 -11.62 8.53
C TRP A 213 13.69 -10.83 8.37
N TYR A 214 13.97 -10.35 7.15
CA TYR A 214 15.14 -9.53 6.87
C TYR A 214 15.13 -8.25 7.70
N ALA A 215 14.01 -7.51 7.69
CA ALA A 215 13.86 -6.29 8.46
C ALA A 215 14.06 -6.58 9.95
N ALA A 216 13.29 -7.50 10.51
CA ALA A 216 13.32 -7.78 11.94
C ALA A 216 14.66 -8.39 12.39
N GLY A 217 15.37 -9.14 11.54
CA GLY A 217 16.72 -9.65 11.80
C GLY A 217 17.75 -8.57 12.13
N ARG A 218 17.59 -7.36 11.57
CA ARG A 218 18.43 -6.19 11.89
C ARG A 218 18.23 -5.65 13.31
N SER A 219 17.15 -6.05 13.99
CA SER A 219 16.85 -5.64 15.37
C SER A 219 17.38 -6.61 16.44
N GLY A 220 18.20 -7.61 16.06
CA GLY A 220 18.99 -8.42 16.99
C GLY A 220 18.23 -9.49 17.78
N GLY A 221 16.97 -9.82 17.43
CA GLY A 221 16.12 -10.67 18.28
C GLY A 221 15.15 -11.61 17.56
N VAL A 222 15.42 -11.98 16.30
CA VAL A 222 14.45 -12.70 15.45
C VAL A 222 14.87 -14.13 15.17
N SER A 223 13.93 -15.05 15.38
CA SER A 223 14.08 -16.43 14.95
C SER A 223 13.58 -16.57 13.51
N TRP A 224 14.41 -17.12 12.64
CA TRP A 224 14.02 -17.66 11.32
C TRP A 224 12.74 -18.53 11.39
N ARG A 225 12.45 -19.10 12.57
CA ARG A 225 11.22 -19.82 12.90
C ARG A 225 9.96 -19.01 12.62
N ALA A 226 9.93 -17.70 12.89
CA ALA A 226 8.77 -16.85 12.59
C ALA A 226 8.49 -16.77 11.08
N ALA A 227 9.56 -16.63 10.27
CA ALA A 227 9.47 -16.65 8.82
C ALA A 227 8.95 -17.99 8.31
N LEU A 228 9.47 -19.10 8.87
CA LEU A 228 9.01 -20.44 8.52
C LEU A 228 7.57 -20.71 8.92
N LEU A 229 7.09 -20.19 10.06
CA LEU A 229 5.68 -20.30 10.43
C LEU A 229 4.79 -19.58 9.42
N GLY A 230 5.19 -18.37 8.99
CA GLY A 230 4.49 -17.64 7.94
C GLY A 230 4.48 -18.39 6.61
N LEU A 231 5.65 -18.88 6.16
CA LEU A 231 5.78 -19.65 4.93
C LEU A 231 5.03 -21.00 4.99
N GLY A 232 5.05 -21.66 6.13
CA GLY A 232 4.30 -22.89 6.38
C GLY A 232 2.80 -22.67 6.30
N ALA A 233 2.28 -21.59 6.89
CA ALA A 233 0.88 -21.21 6.75
C ALA A 233 0.50 -20.94 5.29
N VAL A 234 1.35 -20.24 4.53
CA VAL A 234 1.15 -20.00 3.10
C VAL A 234 1.16 -21.30 2.30
N ALA A 235 2.07 -22.22 2.61
CA ALA A 235 2.13 -23.53 1.95
C ALA A 235 0.86 -24.36 2.20
N ILE A 236 0.31 -24.32 3.42
CA ILE A 236 -0.97 -24.96 3.75
C ILE A 236 -2.09 -24.42 2.87
N VAL A 237 -2.19 -23.09 2.71
CA VAL A 237 -3.18 -22.46 1.83
C VAL A 237 -2.96 -22.85 0.37
N ALA A 238 -1.71 -22.88 -0.09
CA ALA A 238 -1.39 -23.26 -1.46
C ALA A 238 -1.80 -24.71 -1.78
N VAL A 239 -1.61 -25.64 -0.84
CA VAL A 239 -2.07 -27.03 -0.96
C VAL A 239 -3.60 -27.10 -0.94
N ALA A 240 -4.23 -26.45 0.04
CA ALA A 240 -5.69 -26.44 0.21
C ALA A 240 -6.43 -25.85 -0.99
N LEU A 241 -5.84 -24.85 -1.65
CA LEU A 241 -6.42 -24.16 -2.83
C LEU A 241 -5.70 -24.53 -4.14
N SER A 242 -4.97 -25.64 -4.17
CA SER A 242 -4.18 -26.08 -5.33
C SER A 242 -4.99 -26.18 -6.62
N GLY A 243 -6.25 -26.63 -6.56
CA GLY A 243 -7.16 -26.64 -7.70
C GLY A 243 -7.43 -25.24 -8.27
N THR A 244 -7.62 -24.24 -7.41
CA THR A 244 -7.82 -22.84 -7.81
C THR A 244 -6.54 -22.28 -8.47
N LEU A 245 -5.38 -22.57 -7.88
CA LEU A 245 -4.08 -22.16 -8.43
C LEU A 245 -3.85 -22.78 -9.82
N ALA A 246 -4.10 -24.09 -9.96
CA ALA A 246 -3.94 -24.81 -11.21
C ALA A 246 -4.90 -24.32 -12.30
N GLN A 247 -6.15 -24.00 -11.96
CA GLN A 247 -7.10 -23.41 -12.91
C GLN A 247 -6.64 -22.04 -13.40
N ALA A 248 -6.15 -21.19 -12.50
CA ALA A 248 -5.65 -19.87 -12.85
C ALA A 248 -4.38 -19.93 -13.71
N TRP A 249 -3.51 -20.93 -13.48
CA TRP A 249 -2.33 -21.20 -14.29
C TRP A 249 -2.71 -21.63 -15.72
N ARG A 250 -3.55 -22.67 -15.85
CA ARG A 250 -4.06 -23.13 -17.16
C ARG A 250 -4.84 -22.04 -17.91
N GLY A 251 -5.51 -21.14 -17.17
CA GLY A 251 -6.14 -19.95 -17.75
C GLY A 251 -5.11 -19.01 -18.39
N ALA A 252 -3.97 -18.79 -17.74
CA ALA A 252 -2.88 -17.97 -18.27
C ALA A 252 -2.30 -18.58 -19.55
N GLU A 253 -2.01 -19.89 -19.53
CA GLU A 253 -1.45 -20.61 -20.67
C GLU A 253 -2.38 -20.52 -21.89
N ARG A 254 -3.68 -20.75 -21.69
CA ARG A 254 -4.68 -20.61 -22.76
C ARG A 254 -4.78 -19.19 -23.31
N ASP A 255 -4.75 -18.19 -22.44
CA ASP A 255 -4.79 -16.78 -22.86
C ASP A 255 -3.55 -16.40 -23.70
N ILE A 256 -2.36 -16.88 -23.32
CA ILE A 256 -1.10 -16.66 -24.05
C ILE A 256 -1.15 -17.38 -25.40
N ALA A 257 -1.53 -18.65 -25.42
CA ALA A 257 -1.64 -19.42 -26.65
C ALA A 257 -2.63 -18.77 -27.62
N ALA A 258 -3.78 -18.28 -27.15
CA ALA A 258 -4.74 -17.56 -27.98
C ALA A 258 -4.13 -16.29 -28.60
N ALA A 259 -3.41 -15.50 -27.81
CA ALA A 259 -2.77 -14.28 -28.31
C ALA A 259 -1.68 -14.56 -29.37
N GLN A 260 -0.91 -15.65 -29.21
CA GLN A 260 0.07 -16.09 -30.21
C GLN A 260 -0.55 -16.48 -31.55
N HIS A 261 -1.80 -16.96 -31.54
CA HIS A 261 -2.57 -17.28 -32.75
C HIS A 261 -3.42 -16.09 -33.25
N GLY A 262 -3.10 -14.86 -32.84
CA GLY A 262 -3.79 -13.63 -33.29
C GLY A 262 -5.15 -13.38 -32.63
N ASN A 263 -5.54 -14.17 -31.63
CA ASN A 263 -6.78 -13.95 -30.89
C ASN A 263 -6.55 -13.05 -29.67
N TYR A 264 -6.75 -11.75 -29.85
CA TYR A 264 -6.61 -10.73 -28.80
C TYR A 264 -7.86 -10.55 -27.92
N GLN A 265 -8.87 -11.42 -28.03
CA GLN A 265 -10.12 -11.26 -27.29
C GLN A 265 -10.03 -11.71 -25.82
N THR A 266 -8.96 -12.41 -25.47
CA THR A 266 -8.67 -12.86 -24.10
C THR A 266 -8.21 -11.72 -23.20
N ARG A 267 -8.16 -11.96 -21.87
CA ARG A 267 -7.76 -10.91 -20.92
C ARG A 267 -6.31 -10.48 -21.13
N LEU A 268 -5.39 -11.43 -21.39
CA LEU A 268 -4.00 -11.09 -21.73
C LEU A 268 -3.86 -10.56 -23.15
N GLY A 269 -4.61 -11.10 -24.12
CA GLY A 269 -4.61 -10.62 -25.50
C GLY A 269 -4.90 -9.13 -25.59
N LYS A 270 -5.94 -8.66 -24.90
CA LYS A 270 -6.27 -7.23 -24.82
C LYS A 270 -5.14 -6.39 -24.21
N ARG A 271 -4.42 -6.92 -23.22
CA ARG A 271 -3.28 -6.22 -22.59
C ARG A 271 -2.12 -6.03 -23.55
N PHE A 272 -1.80 -7.02 -24.36
CA PHE A 272 -0.74 -6.87 -25.36
C PHE A 272 -1.08 -5.77 -26.37
N VAL A 273 -2.33 -5.69 -26.82
CA VAL A 273 -2.77 -4.65 -27.75
C VAL A 273 -2.67 -3.25 -27.12
N ILE A 274 -3.22 -3.05 -25.92
CA ILE A 274 -3.15 -1.73 -25.26
C ILE A 274 -1.70 -1.37 -24.90
N TRP A 275 -0.83 -2.33 -24.56
CA TRP A 275 0.58 -2.05 -24.29
C TRP A 275 1.35 -1.63 -25.54
N GLN A 276 1.05 -2.23 -26.68
CA GLN A 276 1.61 -1.79 -27.96
C GLN A 276 1.19 -0.34 -28.24
N VAL A 277 -0.12 -0.06 -28.20
CA VAL A 277 -0.68 1.27 -28.44
C VAL A 277 -0.12 2.31 -27.47
N GLY A 278 -0.04 1.98 -26.19
CA GLY A 278 0.51 2.86 -25.16
C GLY A 278 2.01 3.11 -25.36
N GLY A 279 2.76 2.10 -25.83
CA GLY A 279 4.19 2.22 -26.11
C GLY A 279 4.45 3.17 -27.27
N GLU A 280 3.67 3.05 -28.35
CA GLU A 280 3.70 3.97 -29.49
C GLU A 280 3.35 5.41 -29.03
N ALA A 281 2.28 5.58 -28.25
CA ALA A 281 1.89 6.89 -27.72
C ALA A 281 2.96 7.50 -26.79
N ALA A 282 3.59 6.70 -25.92
CA ALA A 282 4.65 7.15 -25.04
C ALA A 282 5.86 7.74 -25.81
N VAL A 283 6.19 7.16 -26.97
CA VAL A 283 7.28 7.64 -27.83
C VAL A 283 6.90 8.94 -28.56
N GLU A 284 5.63 9.12 -28.92
CA GLU A 284 5.15 10.33 -29.60
C GLU A 284 5.30 11.61 -28.77
N ARG A 285 5.05 11.54 -27.45
CA ARG A 285 5.14 12.71 -26.55
C ARG A 285 5.86 12.36 -25.23
N PRO A 286 7.19 12.20 -25.25
CA PRO A 286 7.90 11.60 -24.13
C PRO A 286 8.06 12.51 -22.91
N ILE A 287 7.93 13.84 -23.06
CA ILE A 287 8.26 14.78 -21.98
C ILE A 287 7.07 14.97 -21.03
N LEU A 288 5.94 15.42 -21.57
CA LEU A 288 4.71 15.75 -20.81
C LEU A 288 3.55 14.78 -21.08
N GLY A 289 3.75 13.74 -21.89
CA GLY A 289 2.67 12.83 -22.27
C GLY A 289 1.64 13.50 -23.17
N HIS A 290 0.44 12.93 -23.18
CA HIS A 290 -0.69 13.32 -24.02
C HIS A 290 -1.85 13.95 -23.23
N GLY A 291 -1.74 14.04 -21.90
CA GLY A 291 -2.80 14.52 -21.02
C GLY A 291 -3.45 13.40 -20.21
N LEU A 292 -4.22 13.80 -19.20
CA LEU A 292 -4.76 12.88 -18.19
C LEU A 292 -5.86 11.97 -18.75
N ASP A 293 -6.68 12.48 -19.68
CA ASP A 293 -7.74 11.75 -20.37
C ASP A 293 -7.24 10.86 -21.53
N ALA A 294 -5.96 11.01 -21.88
CA ALA A 294 -5.39 10.40 -23.07
C ALA A 294 -5.42 8.87 -23.06
N PRO A 295 -5.19 8.14 -21.95
CA PRO A 295 -5.22 6.68 -21.96
C PRO A 295 -6.53 6.11 -22.52
N HIS A 296 -7.67 6.60 -22.06
CA HIS A 296 -8.98 6.16 -22.53
C HIS A 296 -9.17 6.48 -24.02
N ARG A 297 -8.92 7.73 -24.41
CA ARG A 297 -9.10 8.22 -25.78
C ARG A 297 -8.20 7.47 -26.78
N ILE A 298 -6.91 7.33 -26.47
CA ILE A 298 -5.93 6.67 -27.34
C ILE A 298 -6.28 5.19 -27.53
N MET A 299 -6.69 4.50 -26.45
CA MET A 299 -7.13 3.11 -26.57
C MET A 299 -8.39 3.00 -27.46
N ALA A 300 -9.37 3.88 -27.28
CA ALA A 300 -10.59 3.89 -28.10
C ALA A 300 -10.28 4.10 -29.59
N GLU A 301 -9.40 5.05 -29.91
CA GLU A 301 -9.02 5.40 -31.28
C GLU A 301 -8.20 4.31 -31.98
N ARG A 302 -7.25 3.69 -31.28
CA ARG A 302 -6.17 2.93 -31.93
C ARG A 302 -6.26 1.41 -31.77
N THR A 303 -7.04 0.89 -30.83
CA THR A 303 -7.07 -0.57 -30.58
C THR A 303 -7.89 -1.35 -31.62
N SER A 304 -8.88 -0.71 -32.25
CA SER A 304 -9.77 -1.34 -33.23
C SER A 304 -9.04 -1.86 -34.47
N SER A 305 -8.01 -1.16 -34.95
CA SER A 305 -7.21 -1.59 -36.10
C SER A 305 -6.38 -2.85 -35.83
N ILE A 306 -6.07 -3.13 -34.56
CA ILE A 306 -5.23 -4.27 -34.14
C ILE A 306 -6.10 -5.44 -33.67
N ALA A 307 -7.09 -5.17 -32.82
CA ALA A 307 -7.91 -6.19 -32.18
C ALA A 307 -9.24 -6.49 -32.93
N GLY A 308 -9.49 -5.78 -34.03
CA GLY A 308 -10.76 -5.84 -34.78
C GLY A 308 -11.96 -5.23 -34.04
N LYS A 309 -11.73 -4.66 -32.85
CA LYS A 309 -12.73 -3.97 -32.04
C LYS A 309 -12.07 -3.08 -31.01
N GLU A 310 -12.85 -2.12 -30.52
CA GLU A 310 -12.42 -1.20 -29.47
C GLU A 310 -12.16 -1.94 -28.14
N ILE A 311 -11.07 -1.58 -27.48
CA ILE A 311 -10.76 -1.96 -26.10
C ILE A 311 -10.89 -0.70 -25.22
N ALA A 312 -12.09 -0.49 -24.67
CA ALA A 312 -12.42 0.64 -23.82
C ALA A 312 -12.08 0.37 -22.34
N PHE A 313 -10.79 0.47 -21.97
CA PHE A 313 -10.37 0.53 -20.57
C PHE A 313 -10.11 1.98 -20.15
N SER A 314 -10.04 2.24 -18.84
CA SER A 314 -9.66 3.57 -18.32
C SER A 314 -8.15 3.81 -18.32
N HIS A 315 -7.35 2.76 -18.31
CA HIS A 315 -5.89 2.83 -18.18
C HIS A 315 -5.21 1.64 -18.89
N PHE A 316 -3.90 1.75 -19.13
CA PHE A 316 -3.12 0.77 -19.89
C PHE A 316 -2.80 -0.54 -19.14
N HIS A 317 -3.32 -0.74 -17.93
CA HIS A 317 -2.98 -1.89 -17.07
C HIS A 317 -1.47 -2.11 -16.89
N ASN A 318 -0.70 -1.03 -16.91
CA ASN A 318 0.71 -0.97 -16.56
C ASN A 318 0.98 0.47 -16.10
N VAL A 319 1.32 0.67 -14.84
CA VAL A 319 1.45 2.01 -14.24
C VAL A 319 2.51 2.85 -14.94
N VAL A 320 3.67 2.28 -15.28
CA VAL A 320 4.74 3.04 -15.93
C VAL A 320 4.29 3.51 -17.31
N LEU A 321 3.66 2.61 -18.08
CA LEU A 321 3.14 2.96 -19.39
C LEU A 321 2.00 3.99 -19.29
N ASN A 322 1.11 3.82 -18.32
CA ASN A 322 0.01 4.73 -18.05
C ASN A 322 0.54 6.15 -17.76
N GLU A 323 1.46 6.28 -16.81
CA GLU A 323 2.05 7.58 -16.45
C GLU A 323 2.87 8.18 -17.60
N MET A 324 3.59 7.35 -18.36
CA MET A 324 4.33 7.83 -19.52
C MET A 324 3.39 8.40 -20.59
N VAL A 325 2.20 7.84 -20.78
CA VAL A 325 1.19 8.39 -21.69
C VAL A 325 0.49 9.60 -21.08
N ARG A 326 0.19 9.60 -19.77
CA ARG A 326 -0.49 10.71 -19.09
C ARG A 326 0.39 11.96 -18.97
N ALA A 327 1.54 11.82 -18.32
CA ALA A 327 2.41 12.92 -17.91
C ALA A 327 3.88 12.76 -18.33
N GLY A 328 4.17 11.77 -19.20
CA GLY A 328 5.50 11.59 -19.78
C GLY A 328 6.56 11.19 -18.76
N ILE A 329 7.82 11.47 -19.10
CA ILE A 329 8.96 11.16 -18.25
C ILE A 329 8.94 11.96 -16.94
N ALA A 330 8.35 13.16 -16.95
CA ALA A 330 8.21 13.98 -15.75
C ALA A 330 7.31 13.29 -14.71
N GLY A 331 6.12 12.86 -15.12
CA GLY A 331 5.20 12.09 -14.26
C GLY A 331 5.80 10.74 -13.83
N THR A 332 6.43 10.03 -14.75
CA THR A 332 7.07 8.73 -14.47
C THR A 332 8.22 8.84 -13.45
N ILE A 333 9.06 9.87 -13.54
CA ILE A 333 10.12 10.13 -12.56
C ILE A 333 9.51 10.50 -11.20
N ALA A 334 8.45 11.31 -11.19
CA ALA A 334 7.78 11.70 -9.96
C ALA A 334 7.10 10.51 -9.26
N LEU A 335 6.47 9.61 -10.03
CA LEU A 335 5.96 8.32 -9.54
C LEU A 335 7.08 7.47 -8.93
N ALA A 336 8.21 7.35 -9.64
CA ALA A 336 9.37 6.63 -9.14
C ALA A 336 9.91 7.26 -7.84
N ALA A 337 9.86 8.60 -7.72
CA ALA A 337 10.23 9.31 -6.50
C ALA A 337 9.26 9.04 -5.34
N MET A 338 7.95 8.97 -5.59
CA MET A 338 6.94 8.62 -4.57
C MET A 338 7.20 7.25 -3.94
N LEU A 339 7.69 6.28 -4.73
CA LEU A 339 8.10 4.98 -4.23
C LEU A 339 9.48 5.05 -3.56
N GLY A 340 10.48 5.58 -4.28
CA GLY A 340 11.89 5.49 -3.92
C GLY A 340 12.33 6.39 -2.76
N VAL A 341 11.84 7.62 -2.69
CA VAL A 341 12.24 8.60 -1.65
C VAL A 341 11.93 8.12 -0.24
N PRO A 342 10.67 7.76 0.11
CA PRO A 342 10.37 7.27 1.47
C PRO A 342 11.14 5.99 1.81
N LEU A 343 11.31 5.07 0.86
CA LEU A 343 12.09 3.85 1.05
C LEU A 343 13.56 4.15 1.36
N PHE A 344 14.20 4.96 0.53
CA PHE A 344 15.61 5.31 0.66
C PHE A 344 15.90 5.99 2.00
N LEU A 345 15.05 6.95 2.37
CA LEU A 345 15.22 7.69 3.62
C LEU A 345 14.97 6.79 4.84
N ALA A 346 13.93 5.96 4.81
CA ALA A 346 13.66 4.98 5.86
C ALA A 346 14.79 3.95 5.97
N ALA A 347 15.36 3.49 4.86
CA ALA A 347 16.49 2.54 4.85
C ALA A 347 17.74 3.11 5.55
N ARG A 348 18.06 4.40 5.32
CA ARG A 348 19.23 5.08 5.91
C ARG A 348 19.05 5.53 7.35
N ALA A 349 17.82 5.57 7.85
CA ALA A 349 17.56 5.98 9.23
C ALA A 349 18.19 5.05 10.26
N HIS A 350 18.62 5.58 11.41
CA HIS A 350 18.78 4.74 12.59
C HIS A 350 17.39 4.27 13.04
N LYS A 351 17.23 2.96 13.26
CA LYS A 351 15.92 2.36 13.53
C LYS A 351 16.01 1.47 14.75
N ASP A 352 15.14 1.72 15.71
CA ASP A 352 14.84 0.80 16.79
C ASP A 352 13.92 -0.34 16.27
N ARG A 353 13.37 -1.15 17.17
CA ARG A 353 12.53 -2.29 16.78
C ARG A 353 11.25 -1.86 16.04
N VAL A 354 10.54 -0.83 16.52
CA VAL A 354 9.30 -0.37 15.87
C VAL A 354 9.62 0.26 14.52
N GLY A 355 10.64 1.11 14.44
CA GLY A 355 11.06 1.69 13.16
C GLY A 355 11.55 0.64 12.15
N THR A 356 12.20 -0.42 12.61
CA THR A 356 12.64 -1.52 11.75
C THR A 356 11.46 -2.29 11.15
N LEU A 357 10.43 -2.59 11.97
CA LEU A 357 9.21 -3.25 11.49
C LEU A 357 8.36 -2.30 10.62
N GLY A 358 8.32 -1.00 10.95
CA GLY A 358 7.70 0.03 10.11
C GLY A 358 8.35 0.13 8.73
N PHE A 359 9.69 0.02 8.65
CA PHE A 359 10.40 -0.07 7.37
C PHE A 359 10.08 -1.37 6.62
N GLY A 360 9.99 -2.51 7.31
CA GLY A 360 9.55 -3.78 6.70
C GLY A 360 8.15 -3.68 6.10
N LEU A 361 7.21 -3.08 6.84
CA LEU A 361 5.85 -2.80 6.36
C LEU A 361 5.83 -1.87 5.15
N LEU A 362 6.67 -0.83 5.13
CA LEU A 362 6.85 0.07 3.99
C LEU A 362 7.21 -0.71 2.72
N ILE A 363 8.20 -1.60 2.81
CA ILE A 363 8.59 -2.46 1.67
C ILE A 363 7.43 -3.39 1.27
N CYS A 364 6.77 -4.03 2.24
CA CYS A 364 5.66 -4.94 1.95
C CYS A 364 4.54 -4.24 1.18
N PHE A 365 3.97 -3.14 1.69
CA PHE A 365 2.85 -2.50 0.99
C PHE A 365 3.30 -1.90 -0.36
N GLN A 366 4.47 -1.26 -0.45
CA GLN A 366 4.93 -0.72 -1.73
C GLN A 366 5.14 -1.82 -2.76
N SER A 367 5.67 -2.99 -2.36
CA SER A 367 5.78 -4.12 -3.28
C SER A 367 4.42 -4.65 -3.74
N ALA A 368 3.38 -4.66 -2.88
CA ALA A 368 2.02 -4.97 -3.33
C ALA A 368 1.50 -3.97 -4.37
N PHE A 369 1.74 -2.67 -4.18
CA PHE A 369 1.39 -1.65 -5.17
C PHE A 369 2.16 -1.80 -6.47
N VAL A 370 3.47 -2.06 -6.42
CA VAL A 370 4.30 -2.30 -7.61
C VAL A 370 3.81 -3.54 -8.37
N PHE A 371 3.49 -4.64 -7.68
CA PHE A 371 2.93 -5.82 -8.33
C PHE A 371 1.55 -5.57 -8.96
N ALA A 372 0.70 -4.78 -8.32
CA ALA A 372 -0.57 -4.35 -8.91
C ALA A 372 -0.33 -3.49 -10.16
N GLY A 373 0.52 -2.47 -10.05
CA GLY A 373 0.86 -1.55 -11.11
C GLY A 373 1.56 -2.19 -12.30
N ALA A 374 2.36 -3.23 -12.11
CA ALA A 374 3.08 -3.89 -13.20
C ALA A 374 2.15 -4.50 -14.26
N VAL A 375 0.94 -4.91 -13.86
CA VAL A 375 -0.01 -5.63 -14.72
C VAL A 375 -1.45 -5.17 -14.55
N ASN A 376 -1.69 -4.03 -13.91
CA ASN A 376 -3.00 -3.46 -13.66
C ASN A 376 -2.86 -1.97 -13.28
N ILE A 377 -3.80 -1.45 -12.49
CA ILE A 377 -3.76 -0.12 -11.89
C ILE A 377 -2.92 -0.09 -10.60
N MET A 378 -2.18 1.00 -10.39
CA MET A 378 -1.49 1.29 -9.12
C MET A 378 -2.11 2.49 -8.40
N LEU A 379 -2.38 3.55 -9.15
CA LEU A 379 -2.99 4.83 -8.76
C LEU A 379 -4.14 5.14 -9.74
N ASP A 380 -4.95 6.16 -9.51
CA ASP A 380 -6.18 6.50 -10.26
C ASP A 380 -7.40 5.64 -9.86
N HIS A 381 -7.45 5.26 -8.58
CA HIS A 381 -8.62 4.65 -7.96
C HIS A 381 -8.64 5.10 -6.50
N ASP A 382 -9.74 5.71 -6.08
CA ASP A 382 -9.90 6.33 -4.76
C ASP A 382 -9.33 5.50 -3.57
N ILE A 383 -9.62 4.20 -3.54
CA ILE A 383 -9.10 3.27 -2.51
C ILE A 383 -7.59 3.09 -2.67
N MET A 384 -7.09 2.89 -3.89
CA MET A 384 -5.66 2.71 -4.13
C MET A 384 -4.87 3.96 -3.74
N ASP A 385 -5.32 5.14 -4.15
CA ASP A 385 -4.63 6.42 -3.90
C ASP A 385 -4.62 6.74 -2.40
N SER A 386 -5.78 6.60 -1.75
CA SER A 386 -5.90 6.80 -0.31
C SER A 386 -5.07 5.77 0.48
N GLN A 387 -5.08 4.49 0.09
CA GLN A 387 -4.24 3.47 0.73
C GLN A 387 -2.76 3.74 0.52
N PHE A 388 -2.32 4.16 -0.67
CA PHE A 388 -0.92 4.46 -0.93
C PHE A 388 -0.44 5.61 -0.04
N LEU A 389 -1.23 6.68 0.03
CA LEU A 389 -0.99 7.82 0.91
C LEU A 389 -0.96 7.41 2.38
N ALA A 390 -2.02 6.77 2.88
CA ALA A 390 -2.18 6.46 4.29
C ALA A 390 -1.14 5.46 4.79
N ASN A 391 -0.80 4.43 4.01
CA ASN A 391 0.24 3.47 4.39
C ASN A 391 1.64 4.10 4.32
N THR A 392 1.91 5.01 3.38
CA THR A 392 3.17 5.78 3.36
C THR A 392 3.29 6.64 4.62
N VAL A 393 2.25 7.41 4.95
CA VAL A 393 2.21 8.24 6.16
C VAL A 393 2.41 7.40 7.41
N LEU A 394 1.67 6.30 7.54
CA LEU A 394 1.75 5.39 8.68
C LEU A 394 3.16 4.80 8.84
N CYS A 395 3.73 4.25 7.77
CA CYS A 395 5.04 3.62 7.87
C CYS A 395 6.16 4.64 8.14
N LEU A 396 6.10 5.84 7.55
CA LEU A 396 7.00 6.93 7.90
C LEU A 396 6.82 7.36 9.37
N TYR A 397 5.60 7.33 9.91
CA TYR A 397 5.35 7.61 11.32
C TYR A 397 5.93 6.52 12.24
N LEU A 398 5.83 5.25 11.86
CA LEU A 398 6.47 4.17 12.60
C LEU A 398 8.00 4.28 12.64
N VAL A 399 8.61 4.82 11.57
CA VAL A 399 10.07 5.01 11.47
C VAL A 399 10.54 6.28 12.18
N PHE A 400 9.88 7.42 11.94
CA PHE A 400 10.35 8.76 12.31
C PHE A 400 9.47 9.50 13.33
N GLY A 401 8.31 8.94 13.67
CA GLY A 401 7.33 9.55 14.57
C GLY A 401 7.79 9.58 16.02
N LYS A 402 6.96 10.19 16.87
CA LYS A 402 7.26 10.37 18.29
C LYS A 402 7.17 9.04 19.02
N GLY A 403 8.24 8.68 19.74
CA GLY A 403 8.26 7.53 20.64
C GLY A 403 7.68 7.85 22.02
N ASP A 404 7.42 6.83 22.82
CA ASP A 404 7.12 6.98 24.25
C ASP A 404 8.31 7.61 25.01
N GLU A 405 8.07 8.59 25.87
CA GLU A 405 9.13 9.24 26.68
C GLU A 405 9.88 8.24 27.59
N ARG A 406 9.26 7.09 27.92
CA ARG A 406 9.85 6.06 28.78
C ARG A 406 11.01 5.29 28.12
N THR A 407 11.05 5.13 26.80
CA THR A 407 12.14 4.40 26.13
C THR A 407 13.43 5.22 26.06
N GLY A 408 13.34 6.55 25.93
CA GLY A 408 14.52 7.44 25.94
C GLY A 408 15.30 7.41 27.26
N SER A 409 14.62 7.27 28.40
CA SER A 409 15.27 7.19 29.71
C SER A 409 16.08 5.89 29.93
N ARG A 410 15.67 4.76 29.34
CA ARG A 410 16.37 3.46 29.48
C ARG A 410 17.67 3.40 28.67
N GLU A 411 17.70 3.98 27.47
CA GLU A 411 18.91 4.06 26.65
C GLU A 411 19.94 5.06 27.20
N MET A 412 19.48 6.16 27.80
CA MET A 412 20.36 7.15 28.43
C MET A 412 21.01 6.63 29.74
N THR A 413 20.36 5.69 30.43
CA THR A 413 20.97 4.98 31.57
C THR A 413 21.93 3.86 31.16
N ALA A 414 21.76 3.26 29.98
CA ALA A 414 22.62 2.18 29.48
C ALA A 414 23.95 2.68 28.88
N SER A 415 24.02 3.97 28.52
CA SER A 415 25.19 4.60 27.87
C SER A 415 26.14 5.32 28.84
N ARG A 416 25.85 5.35 30.16
CA ARG A 416 26.81 5.86 31.15
C ARG A 416 27.81 4.75 31.52
N PRO A 417 29.13 4.94 31.31
CA PRO A 417 30.13 4.05 31.88
C PRO A 417 29.98 4.09 33.40
N ARG A 418 29.92 2.92 34.05
CA ARG A 418 30.08 2.85 35.51
C ARG A 418 31.46 3.40 35.83
N ALA A 419 31.51 4.57 36.47
CA ALA A 419 32.74 5.09 37.05
C ALA A 419 33.27 4.05 38.04
N SER A 420 34.44 3.48 37.76
CA SER A 420 35.14 2.60 38.68
C SER A 420 35.67 3.45 39.84
N THR A 421 35.02 3.38 40.98
CA THR A 421 35.65 3.68 42.25
C THR A 421 36.61 2.53 42.58
N ALA A 422 37.90 2.75 42.37
CA ALA A 422 38.96 1.96 42.99
C ALA A 422 39.99 2.93 43.57
N THR A 423 39.95 3.00 44.90
CA THR A 423 40.88 3.62 45.84
C THR A 423 42.31 3.14 45.66
N ALA A 424 43.25 4.08 45.77
CA ALA A 424 44.56 3.89 46.39
C ALA A 424 44.88 5.14 47.20
#